data_AF-A0A929CK63-F1
#
_entry.id   AF-A0A929CK63-F1
#
_cell.length_a   1.000
_cell.length_b   1.000
_cell.length_c   1.000
_cell.angle_alpha   90.00
_cell.angle_beta   90.00
_cell.angle_gamma   90.00
#
_symmetry.space_group_name_H-M   'P 1'
#
loop_
_entity.id
_entity.type
_entity.pdbx_description
1 polymer ?
#
loop_
_entity_poly.entity_id
_entity_poly.type
_entity_poly.pdbx_seq_one_letter_code
_entity_poly.pdbx_strand_id
1 'polypeptide(L)'
;MKNKKELRTWLDDLQLNHPLVIAGPCSAETEEQVLKIAHDLKDTDVNYFRAGIWKPRTRPGMFEGVGALGLKWLQKVKEETGLKTATEVANRAHVKLALEHDIDLLWIGARSTVSPFIVQEIADALKGTDKIVLVKNPVNPDLALWLGAVERLATADIKNLGVIHRGFSTYEKTKYRNNPEWQLAIELQTKFPDLPIINDPSHITGKRDMILDVSQTALDLNFDGLMIETHFDPENAWSDASQQVTPTSLVQIMKDLKIRKQTDPETDFNNALNNLRAQIDVVDNQIIDLLGKRMKASDGIGRLKKEKNVAVLQSKRWNEILGKMILEGESKGLSEEFVLRMFKAIHQESINHQEKILNH
;
A
#
# COMPACT_ATOMS: atom_id res chain seq x y z
N MET A 1 -0.37 -17.15 -8.10
CA MET A 1 0.14 -16.51 -9.34
C MET A 1 1.67 -16.49 -9.31
N LYS A 2 2.36 -16.55 -10.45
CA LYS A 2 3.82 -16.33 -10.53
C LYS A 2 4.07 -14.92 -11.05
N ASN A 3 5.10 -14.24 -10.53
CA ASN A 3 5.53 -12.96 -11.07
C ASN A 3 6.03 -13.13 -12.51
N LYS A 4 5.65 -12.19 -13.38
CA LYS A 4 6.14 -12.10 -14.77
C LYS A 4 6.18 -10.65 -15.21
N LYS A 5 7.12 -10.30 -16.09
CA LYS A 5 7.30 -8.93 -16.60
C LYS A 5 6.05 -8.36 -17.29
N GLU A 6 5.24 -9.23 -17.89
CA GLU A 6 4.02 -8.85 -18.58
C GLU A 6 2.94 -8.27 -17.66
N LEU A 7 3.04 -8.49 -16.33
CA LEU A 7 2.14 -7.86 -15.36
C LEU A 7 2.24 -6.33 -15.38
N ARG A 8 3.40 -5.79 -15.81
CA ARG A 8 3.66 -4.35 -15.88
C ARG A 8 3.30 -3.72 -17.23
N THR A 9 3.15 -4.53 -18.28
CA THR A 9 3.07 -4.05 -19.67
C THR A 9 2.01 -2.97 -19.87
N TRP A 10 0.82 -3.12 -19.28
CA TRP A 10 -0.25 -2.13 -19.43
C TRP A 10 0.12 -0.74 -18.90
N LEU A 11 0.99 -0.67 -17.90
CA LEU A 11 1.47 0.59 -17.33
C LEU A 11 2.60 1.16 -18.20
N ASP A 12 3.55 0.34 -18.60
CA ASP A 12 4.68 0.76 -19.42
C ASP A 12 4.25 1.24 -20.81
N ASP A 13 3.18 0.65 -21.37
CA ASP A 13 2.57 1.05 -22.64
C ASP A 13 1.96 2.46 -22.60
N LEU A 14 1.72 3.04 -21.41
CA LEU A 14 1.31 4.44 -21.27
C LEU A 14 2.48 5.42 -21.52
N GLN A 15 3.73 4.95 -21.53
CA GLN A 15 4.93 5.73 -21.83
C GLN A 15 5.05 7.03 -21.00
N LEU A 16 4.65 6.97 -19.74
CA LEU A 16 4.64 8.12 -18.85
C LEU A 16 6.07 8.51 -18.45
N ASN A 17 6.35 9.82 -18.45
CA ASN A 17 7.59 10.40 -17.91
C ASN A 17 7.44 10.81 -16.43
N HIS A 18 6.28 10.57 -15.84
CA HIS A 18 5.92 10.81 -14.45
C HIS A 18 5.18 9.58 -13.89
N PRO A 19 5.04 9.43 -12.56
CA PRO A 19 4.24 8.36 -11.96
C PRO A 19 2.80 8.41 -12.45
N LEU A 20 2.12 7.25 -12.55
CA LEU A 20 0.70 7.21 -12.92
C LEU A 20 -0.13 8.06 -11.96
N VAL A 21 -0.93 9.00 -12.47
CA VAL A 21 -1.81 9.83 -11.62
C VAL A 21 -3.27 9.50 -11.91
N ILE A 22 -3.96 9.03 -10.88
CA ILE A 22 -5.41 8.80 -10.87
C ILE A 22 -6.04 9.84 -9.94
N ALA A 23 -6.76 10.81 -10.50
CA ALA A 23 -7.30 11.92 -9.71
C ALA A 23 -8.72 12.28 -10.09
N GLY A 24 -9.42 12.93 -9.17
CA GLY A 24 -10.84 13.25 -9.32
C GLY A 24 -11.57 13.04 -8.00
N PRO A 25 -12.88 13.34 -7.94
CA PRO A 25 -13.57 13.45 -6.67
C PRO A 25 -13.76 12.12 -5.96
N CYS A 26 -13.93 12.21 -4.64
CA CYS A 26 -14.31 11.07 -3.83
C CYS A 26 -15.61 10.47 -4.39
N SER A 27 -16.67 11.26 -4.48
CA SER A 27 -17.93 10.84 -5.08
C SER A 27 -18.29 11.72 -6.27
N ALA A 28 -18.99 11.15 -7.26
CA ALA A 28 -19.69 11.96 -8.24
C ALA A 28 -20.93 12.56 -7.56
N GLU A 29 -20.97 13.88 -7.40
CA GLU A 29 -22.02 14.58 -6.65
C GLU A 29 -23.07 15.15 -7.61
N THR A 30 -22.60 15.93 -8.59
CA THR A 30 -23.41 16.48 -9.68
C THR A 30 -22.62 16.41 -10.98
N GLU A 31 -23.32 16.49 -12.12
CA GLU A 31 -22.68 16.53 -13.43
C GLU A 31 -21.73 17.73 -13.56
N GLU A 32 -22.18 18.92 -13.12
CA GLU A 32 -21.40 20.15 -13.13
C GLU A 32 -20.11 20.01 -12.30
N GLN A 33 -20.20 19.42 -11.11
CA GLN A 33 -19.05 19.16 -10.25
C GLN A 33 -18.03 18.24 -10.93
N VAL A 34 -18.50 17.13 -11.50
CA VAL A 34 -17.64 16.16 -12.20
C VAL A 34 -16.95 16.80 -13.40
N LEU A 35 -17.70 17.47 -14.27
CA LEU A 35 -17.16 18.09 -15.49
C LEU A 35 -16.21 19.24 -15.15
N LYS A 36 -16.55 20.07 -14.15
CA LYS A 36 -15.68 21.15 -13.71
C LYS A 36 -14.31 20.64 -13.28
N ILE A 37 -14.27 19.62 -12.42
CA ILE A 37 -13.00 19.04 -11.95
C ILE A 37 -12.24 18.42 -13.13
N ALA A 38 -12.93 17.75 -14.05
CA ALA A 38 -12.28 17.15 -15.22
C ALA A 38 -11.63 18.21 -16.13
N HIS A 39 -12.32 19.31 -16.41
CA HIS A 39 -11.78 20.42 -17.20
C HIS A 39 -10.58 21.08 -16.51
N ASP A 40 -10.61 21.21 -15.18
CA ASP A 40 -9.50 21.74 -14.40
C ASP A 40 -8.28 20.79 -14.37
N LEU A 41 -8.44 19.50 -14.74
CA LEU A 41 -7.39 18.47 -14.70
C LEU A 41 -6.88 18.01 -16.07
N LYS A 42 -7.56 18.32 -17.18
CA LYS A 42 -7.27 17.75 -18.51
C LYS A 42 -5.86 18.04 -19.04
N ASP A 43 -5.30 19.19 -18.70
CA ASP A 43 -3.98 19.65 -19.16
C ASP A 43 -2.91 19.49 -18.06
N THR A 44 -3.07 18.49 -17.20
CA THR A 44 -2.19 18.18 -16.07
C THR A 44 -1.60 16.78 -16.19
N ASP A 45 -0.77 16.35 -15.22
CA ASP A 45 -0.22 14.98 -15.17
C ASP A 45 -1.27 13.88 -14.91
N VAL A 46 -2.56 14.23 -14.76
CA VAL A 46 -3.64 13.25 -14.53
C VAL A 46 -3.86 12.37 -15.75
N ASN A 47 -3.72 11.05 -15.56
CA ASN A 47 -3.91 10.07 -16.63
C ASN A 47 -5.31 9.45 -16.62
N TYR A 48 -5.90 9.28 -15.43
CA TYR A 48 -7.25 8.75 -15.26
C TYR A 48 -8.07 9.65 -14.32
N PHE A 49 -9.23 10.08 -14.81
CA PHE A 49 -10.24 10.76 -14.01
C PHE A 49 -11.05 9.74 -13.20
N ARG A 50 -10.92 9.76 -11.87
CA ARG A 50 -11.65 8.87 -10.97
C ARG A 50 -12.90 9.52 -10.37
N ALA A 51 -14.00 8.79 -10.27
CA ALA A 51 -15.12 9.18 -9.42
C ALA A 51 -15.80 7.96 -8.80
N GLY A 52 -16.13 8.04 -7.51
CA GLY A 52 -16.91 7.00 -6.86
C GLY A 52 -18.39 7.17 -7.16
N ILE A 53 -18.96 6.26 -7.96
CA ILE A 53 -20.36 6.32 -8.38
C ILE A 53 -21.29 5.57 -7.41
N TRP A 54 -20.79 4.51 -6.79
CA TRP A 54 -21.45 3.75 -5.74
C TRP A 54 -20.64 3.87 -4.45
N LYS A 55 -21.29 4.22 -3.34
CA LYS A 55 -20.62 4.44 -2.06
C LYS A 55 -21.10 3.44 -1.01
N PRO A 56 -20.26 2.50 -0.58
CA PRO A 56 -20.58 1.63 0.54
C PRO A 56 -20.49 2.43 1.84
N ARG A 57 -21.63 2.96 2.33
CA ARG A 57 -21.69 3.76 3.56
C ARG A 57 -21.89 2.87 4.78
N THR A 58 -21.15 3.19 5.84
CA THR A 58 -21.25 2.46 7.13
C THR A 58 -22.58 2.69 7.82
N ARG A 59 -23.20 3.87 7.66
CA ARG A 59 -24.50 4.20 8.22
C ARG A 59 -25.50 4.43 7.08
N PRO A 60 -26.70 3.80 7.12
CA PRO A 60 -27.78 4.08 6.18
C PRO A 60 -28.19 5.56 6.18
N GLY A 61 -28.70 6.06 5.05
CA GLY A 61 -29.21 7.42 4.90
C GLY A 61 -28.15 8.50 4.62
N MET A 62 -26.87 8.13 4.61
CA MET A 62 -25.82 8.98 4.06
C MET A 62 -25.79 8.87 2.54
N PHE A 63 -25.26 9.88 1.83
CA PHE A 63 -25.13 9.84 0.37
C PHE A 63 -24.45 8.53 -0.13
N GLU A 64 -25.20 7.74 -0.91
CA GLU A 64 -24.82 6.40 -1.40
C GLU A 64 -24.20 6.43 -2.81
N GLY A 65 -24.00 7.64 -3.35
CA GLY A 65 -23.60 7.85 -4.73
C GLY A 65 -24.80 7.98 -5.67
N VAL A 66 -24.56 8.52 -6.86
CA VAL A 66 -25.60 8.76 -7.88
C VAL A 66 -25.99 7.51 -8.68
N GLY A 67 -25.28 6.39 -8.48
CA GLY A 67 -25.52 5.15 -9.21
C GLY A 67 -25.30 5.31 -10.72
N ALA A 68 -25.98 4.51 -11.54
CA ALA A 68 -25.73 4.43 -12.99
C ALA A 68 -25.77 5.79 -13.73
N LEU A 69 -26.45 6.80 -13.19
CA LEU A 69 -26.43 8.16 -13.75
C LEU A 69 -25.01 8.73 -13.85
N GLY A 70 -24.17 8.48 -12.83
CA GLY A 70 -22.78 8.96 -12.79
C GLY A 70 -21.90 8.37 -13.88
N LEU A 71 -22.24 7.20 -14.43
CA LEU A 71 -21.48 6.60 -15.54
C LEU A 71 -21.61 7.43 -16.81
N LYS A 72 -22.80 8.02 -17.05
CA LYS A 72 -23.01 8.94 -18.17
C LYS A 72 -22.19 10.23 -18.01
N TRP A 73 -21.98 10.68 -16.78
CA TRP A 73 -21.12 11.84 -16.50
C TRP A 73 -19.66 11.52 -16.78
N LEU A 74 -19.20 10.32 -16.44
CA LEU A 74 -17.85 9.87 -16.81
C LEU A 74 -17.67 9.76 -18.33
N GLN A 75 -18.68 9.27 -19.06
CA GLN A 75 -18.64 9.30 -20.53
C GLN A 75 -18.46 10.73 -21.07
N LYS A 76 -19.23 11.70 -20.55
CA LYS A 76 -19.05 13.12 -20.90
C LYS A 76 -17.65 13.65 -20.55
N VAL A 77 -17.09 13.26 -19.40
CA VAL A 77 -15.69 13.61 -19.06
C VAL A 77 -14.74 13.14 -20.15
N LYS A 78 -14.85 11.87 -20.57
CA LYS A 78 -14.01 11.30 -21.63
C LYS A 78 -14.20 12.04 -22.95
N GLU A 79 -15.45 12.32 -23.32
CA GLU A 79 -15.81 13.05 -24.55
C GLU A 79 -15.28 14.50 -24.56
N GLU A 80 -15.40 15.23 -23.45
CA GLU A 80 -15.08 16.67 -23.38
C GLU A 80 -13.61 16.96 -23.09
N THR A 81 -12.91 16.05 -22.41
CA THR A 81 -11.54 16.29 -21.90
C THR A 81 -10.50 15.33 -22.48
N GLY A 82 -10.93 14.20 -23.03
CA GLY A 82 -10.03 13.12 -23.46
C GLY A 82 -9.44 12.31 -22.30
N LEU A 83 -9.72 12.65 -21.04
CA LEU A 83 -9.26 11.88 -19.89
C LEU A 83 -9.91 10.50 -19.87
N LYS A 84 -9.09 9.45 -19.69
CA LYS A 84 -9.58 8.10 -19.40
C LYS A 84 -10.30 8.10 -18.06
N THR A 85 -11.28 7.25 -17.89
CA THR A 85 -12.16 7.26 -16.71
C THR A 85 -11.93 6.06 -15.81
N ALA A 86 -12.16 6.26 -14.51
CA ALA A 86 -12.06 5.22 -13.51
C ALA A 86 -13.21 5.24 -12.50
N THR A 87 -13.71 4.06 -12.11
CA THR A 87 -14.73 3.92 -11.05
C THR A 87 -14.56 2.67 -10.19
N GLU A 88 -15.15 2.68 -8.99
CA GLU A 88 -15.21 1.52 -8.10
C GLU A 88 -16.27 0.53 -8.58
N VAL A 89 -15.95 -0.76 -8.56
CA VAL A 89 -16.93 -1.84 -8.73
C VAL A 89 -16.92 -2.73 -7.49
N ALA A 90 -18.12 -3.13 -7.05
CA ALA A 90 -18.29 -3.88 -5.80
C ALA A 90 -19.10 -5.17 -5.95
N ASN A 91 -19.67 -5.43 -7.12
CA ASN A 91 -20.46 -6.63 -7.45
C ASN A 91 -20.57 -6.77 -8.99
N ARG A 92 -21.19 -7.86 -9.46
CA ARG A 92 -21.40 -8.14 -10.90
C ARG A 92 -22.19 -7.06 -11.62
N ALA A 93 -23.21 -6.47 -10.99
CA ALA A 93 -24.04 -5.45 -11.64
C ALA A 93 -23.25 -4.17 -11.93
N HIS A 94 -22.37 -3.76 -10.99
CA HIS A 94 -21.48 -2.61 -11.19
C HIS A 94 -20.50 -2.86 -12.33
N VAL A 95 -19.89 -4.06 -12.39
CA VAL A 95 -18.99 -4.46 -13.48
C VAL A 95 -19.71 -4.36 -14.83
N LYS A 96 -20.89 -4.99 -14.95
CA LYS A 96 -21.67 -4.98 -16.19
C LYS A 96 -21.94 -3.55 -16.67
N LEU A 97 -22.44 -2.68 -15.78
CA LEU A 97 -22.72 -1.29 -16.12
C LEU A 97 -21.45 -0.51 -16.49
N ALA A 98 -20.35 -0.71 -15.76
CA ALA A 98 -19.10 -0.01 -16.07
C ALA A 98 -18.52 -0.43 -17.44
N LEU A 99 -18.66 -1.70 -17.82
CA LEU A 99 -18.27 -2.18 -19.15
C LEU A 99 -19.21 -1.66 -20.25
N GLU A 100 -20.52 -1.65 -20.03
CA GLU A 100 -21.51 -1.07 -20.97
C GLU A 100 -21.28 0.42 -21.25
N HIS A 101 -20.74 1.15 -20.27
CA HIS A 101 -20.42 2.57 -20.37
C HIS A 101 -18.96 2.86 -20.76
N ASP A 102 -18.18 1.85 -21.15
CA ASP A 102 -16.79 1.98 -21.60
C ASP A 102 -15.86 2.68 -20.60
N ILE A 103 -16.01 2.37 -19.30
CA ILE A 103 -15.06 2.84 -18.29
C ILE A 103 -13.69 2.17 -18.50
N ASP A 104 -12.61 2.96 -18.51
CA ASP A 104 -11.27 2.51 -18.91
C ASP A 104 -10.56 1.71 -17.81
N LEU A 105 -10.75 2.10 -16.55
CA LEU A 105 -10.13 1.49 -15.39
C LEU A 105 -11.15 1.22 -14.27
N LEU A 106 -11.12 0.02 -13.71
CA LEU A 106 -11.97 -0.38 -12.61
C LEU A 106 -11.11 -0.61 -11.36
N TRP A 107 -11.59 -0.22 -10.18
CA TRP A 107 -10.97 -0.67 -8.94
C TRP A 107 -11.93 -1.42 -8.03
N ILE A 108 -11.39 -2.38 -7.29
CA ILE A 108 -12.08 -3.08 -6.22
C ILE A 108 -11.75 -2.37 -4.92
N GLY A 109 -12.78 -1.90 -4.20
CA GLY A 109 -12.62 -1.18 -2.94
C GLY A 109 -12.16 -2.08 -1.79
N ALA A 110 -11.52 -1.48 -0.79
CA ALA A 110 -10.93 -2.20 0.37
C ALA A 110 -11.95 -3.07 1.15
N ARG A 111 -13.23 -2.67 1.17
CA ARG A 111 -14.32 -3.43 1.81
C ARG A 111 -14.84 -4.60 0.97
N SER A 112 -14.61 -4.58 -0.34
CA SER A 112 -14.93 -5.69 -1.23
C SER A 112 -13.77 -6.71 -1.28
N THR A 113 -12.53 -6.22 -1.22
CA THR A 113 -11.32 -7.07 -1.19
C THR A 113 -11.34 -8.10 -0.06
N VAL A 114 -11.95 -7.79 1.09
CA VAL A 114 -12.01 -8.73 2.22
C VAL A 114 -12.90 -9.96 1.99
N SER A 115 -13.73 -9.97 0.93
CA SER A 115 -14.65 -11.06 0.64
C SER A 115 -14.22 -11.85 -0.61
N PRO A 116 -13.66 -13.06 -0.45
CA PRO A 116 -13.31 -13.92 -1.58
C PRO A 116 -14.48 -14.22 -2.52
N PHE A 117 -15.71 -14.29 -2.01
CA PHE A 117 -16.91 -14.52 -2.81
C PHE A 117 -17.22 -13.31 -3.71
N ILE A 118 -17.15 -12.09 -3.17
CA ILE A 118 -17.39 -10.87 -3.95
C ILE A 118 -16.30 -10.69 -5.01
N VAL A 119 -15.02 -10.91 -4.65
CA VAL A 119 -13.93 -10.81 -5.61
C VAL A 119 -14.07 -11.86 -6.71
N GLN A 120 -14.49 -13.10 -6.38
CA GLN A 120 -14.76 -14.12 -7.40
C GLN A 120 -15.91 -13.70 -8.33
N GLU A 121 -17.01 -13.18 -7.77
CA GLU A 121 -18.15 -12.71 -8.55
C GLU A 121 -17.75 -11.58 -9.52
N ILE A 122 -16.92 -10.64 -9.07
CA ILE A 122 -16.36 -9.56 -9.89
C ILE A 122 -15.43 -10.14 -10.96
N ALA A 123 -14.54 -11.07 -10.62
CA ALA A 123 -13.61 -11.70 -11.56
C ALA A 123 -14.36 -12.43 -12.69
N ASP A 124 -15.41 -13.19 -12.35
CA ASP A 124 -16.24 -13.88 -13.35
C ASP A 124 -16.95 -12.90 -14.28
N ALA A 125 -17.39 -11.75 -13.75
CA ALA A 125 -18.08 -10.71 -14.52
C ALA A 125 -17.14 -9.92 -15.44
N LEU A 126 -15.84 -9.87 -15.11
CA LEU A 126 -14.80 -9.20 -15.91
C LEU A 126 -14.23 -10.10 -17.01
N LYS A 127 -14.52 -11.40 -17.00
CA LYS A 127 -13.89 -12.37 -17.91
C LYS A 127 -14.04 -11.94 -19.38
N GLY A 128 -12.91 -11.95 -20.10
CA GLY A 128 -12.86 -11.57 -21.52
C GLY A 128 -12.74 -10.07 -21.77
N THR A 129 -12.65 -9.24 -20.72
CA THR A 129 -12.34 -7.82 -20.84
C THR A 129 -10.85 -7.56 -20.92
N ASP A 130 -10.49 -6.43 -21.51
CA ASP A 130 -9.15 -5.84 -21.55
C ASP A 130 -9.01 -4.62 -20.62
N LYS A 131 -10.05 -4.28 -19.84
CA LYS A 131 -9.98 -3.18 -18.87
C LYS A 131 -8.89 -3.40 -17.83
N ILE A 132 -8.30 -2.30 -17.36
CA ILE A 132 -7.35 -2.31 -16.24
C ILE A 132 -8.15 -2.49 -14.95
N VAL A 133 -7.71 -3.40 -14.08
CA VAL A 133 -8.36 -3.69 -12.80
C VAL A 133 -7.36 -3.55 -11.66
N LEU A 134 -7.62 -2.60 -10.77
CA LEU A 134 -6.80 -2.34 -9.60
C LEU A 134 -7.46 -2.84 -8.31
N VAL A 135 -6.71 -3.53 -7.45
CA VAL A 135 -7.25 -4.06 -6.18
C VAL A 135 -6.73 -3.26 -5.00
N LYS A 136 -7.60 -2.54 -4.28
CA LYS A 136 -7.21 -1.91 -3.01
C LYS A 136 -6.87 -2.96 -1.96
N ASN A 137 -5.85 -2.73 -1.13
CA ASN A 137 -5.58 -3.62 0.00
C ASN A 137 -6.81 -3.78 0.92
N PRO A 138 -6.98 -4.95 1.57
CA PRO A 138 -8.05 -5.16 2.53
C PRO A 138 -7.95 -4.15 3.69
N VAL A 139 -9.07 -3.90 4.35
CA VAL A 139 -9.12 -2.97 5.48
C VAL A 139 -8.29 -3.45 6.68
N ASN A 140 -8.06 -4.75 6.82
CA ASN A 140 -7.19 -5.35 7.83
C ASN A 140 -5.81 -5.70 7.23
N PRO A 141 -4.72 -5.67 8.02
CA PRO A 141 -3.36 -5.97 7.56
C PRO A 141 -3.18 -7.46 7.26
N ASP A 142 -3.66 -7.89 6.09
CA ASP A 142 -3.61 -9.27 5.62
C ASP A 142 -3.13 -9.31 4.16
N LEU A 143 -1.84 -9.58 4.00
CA LEU A 143 -1.20 -9.71 2.69
C LEU A 143 -1.72 -10.92 1.91
N ALA A 144 -2.02 -12.04 2.58
CA ALA A 144 -2.50 -13.25 1.91
C ALA A 144 -3.88 -12.99 1.28
N LEU A 145 -4.74 -12.26 1.97
CA LEU A 145 -6.05 -11.85 1.45
C LEU A 145 -5.92 -10.88 0.27
N TRP A 146 -4.98 -9.92 0.34
CA TRP A 146 -4.73 -9.00 -0.77
C TRP A 146 -4.23 -9.72 -2.02
N LEU A 147 -3.22 -10.59 -1.87
CA LEU A 147 -2.70 -11.41 -2.95
C LEU A 147 -3.75 -12.36 -3.51
N GLY A 148 -4.52 -13.01 -2.64
CA GLY A 148 -5.60 -13.91 -3.05
C GLY A 148 -6.66 -13.22 -3.91
N ALA A 149 -6.94 -11.94 -3.68
CA ALA A 149 -7.84 -11.17 -4.52
C ALA A 149 -7.27 -10.95 -5.94
N VAL A 150 -5.99 -10.61 -6.06
CA VAL A 150 -5.30 -10.47 -7.35
C VAL A 150 -5.23 -11.81 -8.08
N GLU A 151 -4.93 -12.89 -7.37
CA GLU A 151 -4.82 -14.24 -7.94
C GLU A 151 -6.15 -14.76 -8.49
N ARG A 152 -7.29 -14.38 -7.90
CA ARG A 152 -8.62 -14.71 -8.44
C ARG A 152 -8.87 -14.03 -9.78
N LEU A 153 -8.56 -12.73 -9.88
CA LEU A 153 -8.67 -11.99 -11.14
C LEU A 153 -7.74 -12.56 -12.21
N ALA A 154 -6.49 -12.87 -11.85
CA ALA A 154 -5.54 -13.49 -12.77
C ALA A 154 -6.01 -14.87 -13.25
N THR A 155 -6.64 -15.66 -12.37
CA THR A 155 -7.21 -16.98 -12.72
C THR A 155 -8.42 -16.87 -13.65
N ALA A 156 -9.12 -15.73 -13.62
CA ALA A 156 -10.19 -15.39 -14.57
C ALA A 156 -9.65 -14.82 -15.91
N ASP A 157 -8.33 -14.90 -16.15
CA ASP A 157 -7.62 -14.41 -17.34
C ASP A 157 -7.67 -12.88 -17.52
N ILE A 158 -7.81 -12.13 -16.41
CA ILE A 158 -7.64 -10.67 -16.42
C ILE A 158 -6.15 -10.36 -16.43
N LYS A 159 -5.69 -9.68 -17.48
CA LYS A 159 -4.26 -9.45 -17.76
C LYS A 159 -3.75 -8.13 -17.17
N ASN A 160 -4.57 -7.09 -17.25
CA ASN A 160 -4.19 -5.73 -16.89
C ASN A 160 -4.48 -5.50 -15.40
N LEU A 161 -3.62 -6.03 -14.54
CA LEU A 161 -3.81 -6.02 -13.09
C LEU A 161 -2.82 -5.08 -12.40
N GLY A 162 -3.26 -4.51 -11.29
CA GLY A 162 -2.41 -3.79 -10.36
C GLY A 162 -3.06 -3.73 -8.98
N VAL A 163 -2.37 -3.12 -8.03
CA VAL A 163 -2.85 -2.98 -6.66
C VAL A 163 -2.80 -1.53 -6.20
N ILE A 164 -3.70 -1.18 -5.29
CA ILE A 164 -3.73 0.16 -4.66
C ILE A 164 -3.51 0.00 -3.16
N HIS A 165 -2.42 0.56 -2.66
CA HIS A 165 -2.16 0.65 -1.24
C HIS A 165 -2.81 1.90 -0.66
N ARG A 166 -3.72 1.73 0.30
CA ARG A 166 -4.54 2.77 0.93
C ARG A 166 -4.45 2.75 2.46
N GLY A 167 -3.47 2.01 3.00
CA GLY A 167 -3.29 1.75 4.42
C GLY A 167 -4.35 0.82 5.01
N PHE A 168 -4.16 0.46 6.28
CA PHE A 168 -4.97 -0.49 7.03
C PHE A 168 -5.67 0.19 8.20
N SER A 169 -6.86 -0.30 8.54
CA SER A 169 -7.62 0.17 9.68
C SER A 169 -6.94 -0.27 10.97
N THR A 170 -6.90 0.62 11.96
CA THR A 170 -6.41 0.34 13.30
C THR A 170 -7.43 0.81 14.33
N TYR A 171 -7.50 0.15 15.48
CA TYR A 171 -8.35 0.59 16.58
C TYR A 171 -7.76 1.81 17.30
N GLU A 172 -6.42 1.95 17.26
CA GLU A 172 -5.72 3.03 17.95
C GLU A 172 -5.79 4.33 17.17
N LYS A 173 -5.96 5.44 17.89
CA LYS A 173 -5.92 6.75 17.26
C LYS A 173 -4.49 7.08 16.88
N THR A 174 -4.20 7.07 15.59
CA THR A 174 -2.91 7.50 15.04
C THR A 174 -3.03 8.85 14.35
N LYS A 175 -1.92 9.39 13.85
CA LYS A 175 -1.94 10.56 12.97
C LYS A 175 -2.60 10.29 11.61
N TYR A 176 -2.64 9.03 11.19
CA TYR A 176 -3.25 8.57 9.95
C TYR A 176 -4.69 8.09 10.17
N ARG A 177 -5.55 8.24 9.16
CA ARG A 177 -6.88 7.60 9.11
C ARG A 177 -6.75 6.08 8.98
N ASN A 178 -5.79 5.62 8.16
CA ASN A 178 -5.44 4.21 8.01
C ASN A 178 -3.91 4.10 8.07
N ASN A 179 -3.37 3.28 8.99
CA ASN A 179 -1.93 3.12 9.14
C ASN A 179 -1.35 2.50 7.86
N PRO A 180 -0.34 3.10 7.19
CA PRO A 180 0.19 2.53 5.97
C PRO A 180 0.73 1.10 6.14
N GLU A 181 1.38 0.77 7.26
CA GLU A 181 2.03 -0.55 7.41
C GLU A 181 2.90 -0.90 6.18
N TRP A 182 3.78 0.03 5.78
CA TRP A 182 4.57 -0.03 4.54
C TRP A 182 5.27 -1.37 4.33
N GLN A 183 5.65 -2.08 5.39
CA GLN A 183 6.25 -3.41 5.30
C GLN A 183 5.40 -4.41 4.50
N LEU A 184 4.07 -4.33 4.55
CA LEU A 184 3.20 -5.25 3.81
C LEU A 184 3.19 -4.95 2.31
N ALA A 185 3.25 -3.67 1.93
CA ALA A 185 3.39 -3.28 0.54
C ALA A 185 4.77 -3.66 -0.02
N ILE A 186 5.83 -3.48 0.77
CA ILE A 186 7.20 -3.89 0.41
C ILE A 186 7.28 -5.42 0.25
N GLU A 187 6.65 -6.19 1.14
CA GLU A 187 6.60 -7.66 1.01
C GLU A 187 5.83 -8.08 -0.26
N LEU A 188 4.75 -7.37 -0.62
CA LEU A 188 4.04 -7.59 -1.88
C LEU A 188 4.96 -7.33 -3.08
N GLN A 189 5.63 -6.17 -3.13
CA GLN A 189 6.57 -5.83 -4.21
C GLN A 189 7.74 -6.82 -4.28
N THR A 190 8.22 -7.32 -3.15
CA THR A 190 9.29 -8.33 -3.12
C THR A 190 8.85 -9.65 -3.78
N LYS A 191 7.59 -10.05 -3.57
CA LYS A 191 7.02 -11.27 -4.19
C LYS A 191 6.61 -11.07 -5.64
N PHE A 192 6.13 -9.87 -5.99
CA PHE A 192 5.58 -9.51 -7.30
C PHE A 192 6.13 -8.16 -7.78
N PRO A 193 7.43 -8.05 -8.09
CA PRO A 193 8.06 -6.78 -8.46
C PRO A 193 7.55 -6.19 -9.78
N ASP A 194 6.95 -7.01 -10.65
CA ASP A 194 6.39 -6.55 -11.92
C ASP A 194 4.88 -6.25 -11.83
N LEU A 195 4.23 -6.42 -10.66
CA LEU A 195 2.82 -6.06 -10.47
C LEU A 195 2.73 -4.58 -10.05
N PRO A 196 2.10 -3.70 -10.85
CA PRO A 196 2.04 -2.28 -10.54
C PRO A 196 1.38 -1.98 -9.18
N ILE A 197 2.00 -1.10 -8.41
CA ILE A 197 1.49 -0.65 -7.10
C ILE A 197 1.29 0.85 -7.06
N ILE A 198 0.06 1.26 -6.77
CA ILE A 198 -0.37 2.66 -6.70
C ILE A 198 -0.62 3.02 -5.23
N ASN A 199 -0.19 4.20 -4.78
CA ASN A 199 -0.49 4.69 -3.44
C ASN A 199 -1.75 5.56 -3.44
N ASP A 200 -2.64 5.37 -2.46
CA ASP A 200 -3.79 6.22 -2.17
C ASP A 200 -3.53 7.02 -0.87
N PRO A 201 -2.79 8.13 -0.95
CA PRO A 201 -2.43 8.95 0.20
C PRO A 201 -3.66 9.61 0.84
N SER A 202 -4.71 9.91 0.07
CA SER A 202 -5.94 10.54 0.57
C SER A 202 -6.63 9.66 1.60
N HIS A 203 -6.75 8.35 1.34
CA HIS A 203 -7.37 7.44 2.29
C HIS A 203 -6.43 7.02 3.42
N ILE A 204 -5.10 6.97 3.21
CA ILE A 204 -4.13 6.74 4.30
C ILE A 204 -4.22 7.88 5.32
N THR A 205 -4.07 9.12 4.84
CA THR A 205 -3.98 10.30 5.70
C THR A 205 -5.33 10.68 6.29
N GLY A 206 -6.38 10.71 5.46
CA GLY A 206 -7.65 11.35 5.80
C GLY A 206 -7.56 12.86 5.97
N LYS A 207 -6.45 13.48 5.52
CA LYS A 207 -6.20 14.94 5.63
C LYS A 207 -5.33 15.44 4.49
N ARG A 208 -5.67 16.60 3.93
CA ARG A 208 -4.98 17.20 2.77
C ARG A 208 -3.51 17.55 3.02
N ASP A 209 -3.20 18.07 4.20
CA ASP A 209 -1.87 18.58 4.58
C ASP A 209 -0.78 17.51 4.60
N MET A 210 -1.16 16.24 4.77
CA MET A 210 -0.23 15.11 4.81
C MET A 210 -0.07 14.38 3.46
N ILE A 211 -0.81 14.77 2.42
CA ILE A 211 -0.83 14.05 1.14
C ILE A 211 0.53 14.10 0.43
N LEU A 212 1.23 15.24 0.47
CA LEU A 212 2.54 15.39 -0.15
C LEU A 212 3.56 14.42 0.48
N ASP A 213 3.68 14.42 1.81
CA ASP A 213 4.65 13.59 2.53
C ASP A 213 4.42 12.09 2.31
N VAL A 214 3.15 11.66 2.33
CA VAL A 214 2.80 10.25 2.10
C VAL A 214 2.98 9.86 0.64
N SER A 215 2.71 10.76 -0.30
CA SER A 215 3.02 10.56 -1.72
C SER A 215 4.52 10.41 -1.95
N GLN A 216 5.33 11.30 -1.37
CA GLN A 216 6.79 11.24 -1.48
C GLN A 216 7.34 9.94 -0.89
N THR A 217 6.83 9.52 0.27
CA THR A 217 7.22 8.25 0.89
C THR A 217 6.96 7.06 -0.04
N ALA A 218 5.80 7.02 -0.70
CA ALA A 218 5.52 5.93 -1.64
C ALA A 218 6.42 5.94 -2.87
N LEU A 219 6.75 7.12 -3.42
CA LEU A 219 7.69 7.21 -4.53
C LEU A 219 9.12 6.81 -4.10
N ASP A 220 9.55 7.18 -2.89
CA ASP A 220 10.83 6.74 -2.32
C ASP A 220 10.86 5.21 -2.12
N LEU A 221 9.70 4.56 -1.99
CA LEU A 221 9.52 3.10 -1.96
C LEU A 221 9.27 2.50 -3.36
N ASN A 222 9.49 3.26 -4.44
CA ASN A 222 9.31 2.86 -5.83
C ASN A 222 7.89 2.42 -6.20
N PHE A 223 6.88 3.11 -5.65
CA PHE A 223 5.51 2.93 -6.12
C PHE A 223 5.34 3.57 -7.50
N ASP A 224 4.46 3.00 -8.30
CA ASP A 224 4.30 3.32 -9.72
C ASP A 224 3.40 4.52 -9.98
N GLY A 225 2.65 4.94 -8.98
CA GLY A 225 1.70 6.03 -9.13
C GLY A 225 0.94 6.39 -7.87
N LEU A 226 0.05 7.37 -8.02
CA LEU A 226 -0.74 7.98 -6.97
C LEU A 226 -2.22 8.02 -7.35
N MET A 227 -3.09 7.73 -6.38
CA MET A 227 -4.53 7.92 -6.47
C MET A 227 -4.96 8.98 -5.45
N ILE A 228 -5.21 10.21 -5.92
CA ILE A 228 -5.45 11.38 -5.05
C ILE A 228 -6.86 11.92 -5.26
N GLU A 229 -7.63 12.05 -4.18
CA GLU A 229 -8.96 12.64 -4.25
C GLU A 229 -8.88 14.15 -4.46
N THR A 230 -9.62 14.64 -5.45
CA THR A 230 -9.56 16.03 -5.91
C THR A 230 -10.96 16.60 -6.06
N HIS A 231 -11.22 17.75 -5.46
CA HIS A 231 -12.51 18.45 -5.50
C HIS A 231 -12.30 19.94 -5.74
N PHE A 232 -13.15 20.59 -6.55
CA PHE A 232 -13.01 22.03 -6.80
C PHE A 232 -13.34 22.88 -5.55
N ASP A 233 -14.21 22.36 -4.68
CA ASP A 233 -14.60 22.97 -3.40
C ASP A 233 -14.60 21.92 -2.26
N PRO A 234 -13.42 21.54 -1.73
CA PRO A 234 -13.31 20.42 -0.81
C PRO A 234 -14.07 20.56 0.50
N GLU A 235 -14.34 21.78 0.99
CA GLU A 235 -15.03 22.00 2.27
C GLU A 235 -16.52 21.64 2.19
N ASN A 236 -17.13 21.77 1.02
CA ASN A 236 -18.55 21.48 0.78
C ASN A 236 -18.80 20.12 0.11
N ALA A 237 -17.77 19.29 -0.06
CA ALA A 237 -17.91 17.98 -0.67
C ALA A 237 -18.80 17.04 0.19
N TRP A 238 -19.64 16.24 -0.47
CA TRP A 238 -20.64 15.36 0.17
C TRP A 238 -20.02 14.12 0.82
N SER A 239 -18.75 13.86 0.55
CA SER A 239 -17.99 12.77 1.14
C SER A 239 -16.53 13.15 1.28
N ASP A 240 -15.89 12.71 2.37
CA ASP A 240 -14.44 12.72 2.50
C ASP A 240 -13.82 14.12 2.29
N ALA A 241 -14.58 15.17 2.66
CA ALA A 241 -14.20 16.58 2.53
C ALA A 241 -12.75 16.82 2.94
N SER A 242 -12.38 16.46 4.17
CA SER A 242 -11.09 16.76 4.81
C SER A 242 -9.83 16.30 4.08
N GLN A 243 -9.91 15.36 3.14
CA GLN A 243 -8.76 14.83 2.39
C GLN A 243 -8.73 15.17 0.91
N GLN A 244 -9.79 15.73 0.32
CA GLN A 244 -9.78 16.04 -1.11
C GLN A 244 -9.01 17.34 -1.37
N VAL A 245 -8.01 17.34 -2.24
CA VAL A 245 -7.27 18.57 -2.61
C VAL A 245 -7.98 19.32 -3.74
N THR A 246 -7.66 20.59 -3.97
CA THR A 246 -8.13 21.27 -5.19
C THR A 246 -7.28 20.84 -6.40
N PRO A 247 -7.78 20.99 -7.64
CA PRO A 247 -6.97 20.75 -8.84
C PRO A 247 -5.64 21.51 -8.82
N THR A 248 -5.65 22.78 -8.40
CA THR A 248 -4.44 23.59 -8.25
C THR A 248 -3.47 23.01 -7.22
N SER A 249 -3.98 22.58 -6.06
CA SER A 249 -3.15 21.91 -5.04
C SER A 249 -2.58 20.58 -5.54
N LEU A 250 -3.33 19.80 -6.32
CA LEU A 250 -2.82 18.58 -6.92
C LEU A 250 -1.64 18.86 -7.86
N VAL A 251 -1.78 19.83 -8.76
CA VAL A 251 -0.69 20.24 -9.67
C VAL A 251 0.54 20.68 -8.89
N GLN A 252 0.35 21.42 -7.79
CA GLN A 252 1.46 21.84 -6.93
C GLN A 252 2.13 20.64 -6.25
N ILE A 253 1.35 19.70 -5.70
CA ILE A 253 1.87 18.45 -5.12
C ILE A 253 2.73 17.71 -6.15
N MET A 254 2.23 17.54 -7.38
CA MET A 254 2.98 16.83 -8.43
C MET A 254 4.31 17.51 -8.77
N LYS A 255 4.35 18.85 -8.78
CA LYS A 255 5.59 19.62 -9.00
C LYS A 255 6.58 19.49 -7.84
N ASP A 256 6.09 19.39 -6.62
CA ASP A 256 6.92 19.34 -5.41
C ASP A 256 7.50 17.94 -5.15
N LEU A 257 6.92 16.90 -5.75
CA LEU A 257 7.41 15.53 -5.65
C LEU A 257 8.77 15.36 -6.32
N LYS A 258 9.67 14.68 -5.61
CA LYS A 258 11.01 14.33 -6.10
C LYS A 258 11.00 12.89 -6.58
N ILE A 259 10.94 12.70 -7.90
CA ILE A 259 11.05 11.38 -8.53
C ILE A 259 12.53 10.98 -8.54
N ARG A 260 12.87 9.95 -7.78
CA ARG A 260 14.25 9.45 -7.67
C ARG A 260 14.49 8.35 -8.70
N LYS A 261 15.68 8.32 -9.30
CA LYS A 261 16.11 7.20 -10.15
C LYS A 261 16.40 5.99 -9.28
N GLN A 262 16.03 4.79 -9.74
CA GLN A 262 16.34 3.55 -9.04
C GLN A 262 17.84 3.21 -9.08
N THR A 263 18.51 3.56 -10.18
CA THR A 263 19.94 3.36 -10.39
C THR A 263 20.55 4.56 -11.10
N ASP A 264 21.84 4.76 -10.90
CA ASP A 264 22.64 5.69 -11.69
C ASP A 264 23.67 4.89 -12.50
N PRO A 265 23.88 5.15 -13.79
CA PRO A 265 24.87 4.44 -14.59
C PRO A 265 26.32 4.82 -14.24
N GLU A 266 26.55 5.88 -13.45
CA GLU A 266 27.90 6.35 -13.12
C GLU A 266 28.71 5.29 -12.36
N THR A 267 29.85 4.93 -12.93
CA THR A 267 30.68 3.81 -12.42
C THR A 267 31.26 4.12 -11.04
N ASP A 268 31.72 5.36 -10.82
CA ASP A 268 32.33 5.77 -9.55
C ASP A 268 31.31 5.80 -8.40
N PHE A 269 30.09 6.28 -8.68
CA PHE A 269 28.97 6.21 -7.74
C PHE A 269 28.65 4.76 -7.38
N ASN A 270 28.50 3.88 -8.37
CA ASN A 270 28.18 2.47 -8.13
C ASN A 270 29.29 1.75 -7.36
N ASN A 271 30.56 2.05 -7.64
CA ASN A 271 31.68 1.50 -6.90
C ASN A 271 31.66 1.96 -5.44
N ALA A 272 31.45 3.25 -5.18
CA ALA A 272 31.34 3.76 -3.81
C ALA A 272 30.15 3.13 -3.06
N LEU A 273 28.99 3.01 -3.70
CA LEU A 273 27.80 2.37 -3.14
C LEU A 273 28.04 0.90 -2.82
N ASN A 274 28.65 0.14 -3.75
CA ASN A 274 28.95 -1.26 -3.56
C ASN A 274 30.00 -1.48 -2.46
N ASN A 275 30.99 -0.60 -2.34
CA ASN A 275 31.95 -0.65 -1.23
C ASN A 275 31.26 -0.48 0.13
N LEU A 276 30.30 0.45 0.26
CA LEU A 276 29.53 0.62 1.49
C LEU A 276 28.61 -0.57 1.77
N ARG A 277 27.96 -1.12 0.73
CA ARG A 277 27.16 -2.37 0.86
C ARG A 277 28.01 -3.54 1.32
N ALA A 278 29.22 -3.71 0.78
CA ALA A 278 30.14 -4.75 1.23
C ALA A 278 30.56 -4.56 2.70
N GLN A 279 30.70 -3.32 3.19
CA GLN A 279 30.93 -3.06 4.61
C GLN A 279 29.73 -3.48 5.47
N ILE A 280 28.50 -3.22 5.01
CA ILE A 280 27.27 -3.69 5.66
C ILE A 280 27.24 -5.22 5.70
N ASP A 281 27.51 -5.89 4.57
CA ASP A 281 27.51 -7.35 4.48
C ASP A 281 28.49 -7.99 5.47
N VAL A 282 29.67 -7.39 5.68
CA VAL A 282 30.64 -7.86 6.68
C VAL A 282 30.06 -7.75 8.10
N VAL A 283 29.43 -6.63 8.43
CA VAL A 283 28.81 -6.41 9.75
C VAL A 283 27.62 -7.36 9.96
N ASP A 284 26.78 -7.54 8.94
CA ASP A 284 25.61 -8.42 9.01
C ASP A 284 26.01 -9.87 9.26
N ASN A 285 27.06 -10.36 8.59
CA ASN A 285 27.62 -11.68 8.85
C ASN A 285 28.14 -11.80 10.30
N GLN A 286 28.82 -10.77 10.82
CA GLN A 286 29.28 -10.74 12.21
C GLN A 286 28.11 -10.75 13.21
N ILE A 287 27.01 -10.04 12.91
CA ILE A 287 25.80 -10.05 13.74
C ILE A 287 25.23 -11.47 13.82
N ILE A 288 25.09 -12.16 12.68
CA ILE A 288 24.59 -13.54 12.63
C ILE A 288 25.50 -14.48 13.44
N ASP A 289 26.82 -14.38 13.29
CA ASP A 289 27.77 -15.18 14.06
C ASP A 289 27.67 -14.93 15.58
N LEU A 290 27.55 -13.67 15.99
CA LEU A 290 27.41 -13.29 17.40
C LEU A 290 26.08 -13.79 17.98
N LEU A 291 24.98 -13.69 17.23
CA LEU A 291 23.70 -14.25 17.63
C LEU A 291 23.78 -15.77 17.77
N GLY A 292 24.42 -16.47 16.83
CA GLY A 292 24.66 -17.91 16.92
C GLY A 292 25.48 -18.30 18.15
N LYS A 293 26.57 -17.57 18.45
CA LYS A 293 27.35 -17.76 19.69
C LYS A 293 26.50 -17.54 20.94
N ARG A 294 25.64 -16.52 20.94
CA ARG A 294 24.70 -16.24 22.04
C ARG A 294 23.67 -17.36 22.22
N MET A 295 23.19 -17.98 21.16
CA MET A 295 22.27 -19.12 21.26
C MET A 295 22.95 -20.36 21.84
N LYS A 296 24.22 -20.64 21.50
CA LYS A 296 24.99 -21.72 22.16
C LYS A 296 25.12 -21.52 23.67
N ALA A 297 25.27 -20.28 24.13
CA ALA A 297 25.24 -19.98 25.57
C ALA A 297 23.85 -20.21 26.18
N SER A 298 22.78 -19.89 25.43
CA SER A 298 21.39 -20.17 25.83
C SER A 298 21.13 -21.68 25.94
N ASP A 299 21.68 -22.49 25.03
CA ASP A 299 21.63 -23.95 25.12
C ASP A 299 22.31 -24.47 26.40
N GLY A 300 23.49 -23.92 26.72
CA GLY A 300 24.20 -24.22 27.96
C GLY A 300 23.38 -23.90 29.21
N ILE A 301 22.72 -22.74 29.23
CA ILE A 301 21.78 -22.37 30.31
C ILE A 301 20.62 -23.37 30.38
N GLY A 302 20.05 -23.78 29.24
CA GLY A 302 18.98 -24.77 29.16
C GLY A 302 19.37 -26.11 29.80
N ARG A 303 20.56 -26.62 29.49
CA ARG A 303 21.09 -27.86 30.09
C ARG A 303 21.21 -27.75 31.61
N LEU A 304 21.83 -26.67 32.12
CA LEU A 304 21.98 -26.43 33.56
C LEU A 304 20.63 -26.32 34.26
N LYS A 305 19.65 -25.67 33.64
CA LYS A 305 18.29 -25.57 34.17
C LYS A 305 17.58 -26.92 34.19
N LYS A 306 17.73 -27.74 33.14
CA LYS A 306 17.17 -29.10 33.07
C LYS A 306 17.68 -29.98 34.20
N GLU A 307 18.99 -29.96 34.47
CA GLU A 307 19.62 -30.73 35.56
C GLU A 307 19.02 -30.44 36.94
N LYS A 308 18.53 -29.22 37.16
CA LYS A 308 18.00 -28.75 38.45
C LYS A 308 16.50 -28.48 38.42
N ASN A 309 15.80 -28.85 37.33
CA ASN A 309 14.37 -28.60 37.12
C ASN A 309 13.97 -27.11 37.32
N VAL A 310 14.77 -26.19 36.78
CA VAL A 310 14.55 -24.73 36.88
C VAL A 310 13.80 -24.21 35.66
N ALA A 311 12.87 -23.27 35.87
CA ALA A 311 12.08 -22.66 34.80
C ALA A 311 12.93 -21.87 33.78
N VAL A 312 12.50 -21.90 32.51
CA VAL A 312 13.18 -21.22 31.40
C VAL A 312 13.07 -19.70 31.52
N LEU A 313 11.88 -19.16 31.78
CA LEU A 313 11.64 -17.73 31.82
C LEU A 313 12.00 -17.12 33.19
N GLN A 314 12.83 -16.08 33.17
CA GLN A 314 13.22 -15.31 34.36
C GLN A 314 13.02 -13.80 34.10
N SER A 315 11.81 -13.31 34.33
CA SER A 315 11.36 -11.98 33.91
C SER A 315 12.19 -10.82 34.49
N LYS A 316 12.69 -10.95 35.74
CA LYS A 316 13.53 -9.92 36.37
C LYS A 316 14.84 -9.68 35.61
N ARG A 317 15.54 -10.77 35.24
CA ARG A 317 16.79 -10.71 34.48
C ARG A 317 16.57 -10.13 33.08
N TRP A 318 15.45 -10.48 32.46
CA TRP A 318 15.08 -9.95 31.15
C TRP A 318 14.89 -8.42 31.19
N ASN A 319 14.13 -7.91 32.14
CA ASN A 319 13.90 -6.47 32.27
C ASN A 319 15.19 -5.68 32.55
N GLU A 320 16.09 -6.22 33.37
CA GLU A 320 17.41 -5.62 33.63
C GLU A 320 18.27 -5.54 32.35
N ILE A 321 18.32 -6.61 31.55
CA ILE A 321 19.06 -6.63 30.29
C ILE A 321 18.45 -5.64 29.30
N LEU A 322 17.13 -5.66 29.15
CA LEU A 322 16.44 -4.81 28.17
C LEU A 322 16.69 -3.32 28.46
N GLY A 323 16.57 -2.90 29.72
CA GLY A 323 16.86 -1.51 30.12
C GLY A 323 18.31 -1.11 29.82
N LYS A 324 19.28 -1.99 30.07
CA LYS A 324 20.69 -1.73 29.74
C LYS A 324 20.90 -1.60 28.22
N MET A 325 20.28 -2.47 27.42
CA MET A 325 20.46 -2.46 25.98
C MET A 325 19.81 -1.24 25.32
N ILE A 326 18.70 -0.73 25.86
CA ILE A 326 18.09 0.54 25.42
C ILE A 326 19.10 1.68 25.56
N LEU A 327 19.66 1.87 26.76
CA LEU A 327 20.64 2.92 27.02
C LEU A 327 21.90 2.79 26.14
N GLU A 328 22.38 1.56 25.94
CA GLU A 328 23.54 1.33 25.07
C GLU A 328 23.21 1.60 23.59
N GLY A 329 22.02 1.24 23.14
CA GLY A 329 21.53 1.52 21.79
C GLY A 329 21.41 3.02 21.52
N GLU A 330 20.85 3.77 22.47
CA GLU A 330 20.77 5.24 22.39
C GLU A 330 22.17 5.87 22.24
N SER A 331 23.16 5.41 23.01
CA SER A 331 24.54 5.90 22.91
C SER A 331 25.20 5.64 21.55
N LYS A 332 24.63 4.72 20.76
CA LYS A 332 25.07 4.33 19.41
C LYS A 332 24.17 4.89 18.32
N GLY A 333 23.23 5.78 18.65
CA GLY A 333 22.31 6.40 17.70
C GLY A 333 21.15 5.52 17.24
N LEU A 334 20.84 4.43 17.96
CA LEU A 334 19.69 3.57 17.69
C LEU A 334 18.46 4.06 18.46
N SER A 335 17.28 3.98 17.85
CA SER A 335 16.03 4.32 18.53
C SER A 335 15.63 3.27 19.56
N GLU A 336 14.99 3.71 20.65
CA GLU A 336 14.47 2.82 21.69
C GLU A 336 13.54 1.74 21.12
N GLU A 337 12.63 2.13 20.22
CA GLU A 337 11.67 1.20 19.59
C GLU A 337 12.39 0.07 18.84
N PHE A 338 13.42 0.40 18.06
CA PHE A 338 14.20 -0.57 17.30
C PHE A 338 14.90 -1.57 18.24
N VAL A 339 15.60 -1.07 19.26
CA VAL A 339 16.31 -1.89 20.24
C VAL A 339 15.35 -2.82 20.96
N LEU A 340 14.20 -2.30 21.37
CA LEU A 340 13.18 -3.05 22.08
C LEU A 340 12.62 -4.20 21.23
N ARG A 341 12.29 -3.94 19.96
CA ARG A 341 11.79 -4.98 19.03
C ARG A 341 12.86 -6.04 18.77
N MET A 342 14.09 -5.62 18.48
CA MET A 342 15.21 -6.51 18.19
C MET A 342 15.53 -7.43 19.37
N PHE A 343 15.73 -6.88 20.57
CA PHE A 343 16.11 -7.70 21.73
C PHE A 343 14.98 -8.61 22.21
N LYS A 344 13.71 -8.21 22.06
CA LYS A 344 12.57 -9.12 22.32
C LYS A 344 12.61 -10.34 21.42
N ALA A 345 12.84 -10.15 20.11
CA ALA A 345 12.96 -11.26 19.16
C ALA A 345 14.14 -12.18 19.51
N ILE A 346 15.31 -11.60 19.82
CA ILE A 346 16.51 -12.33 20.25
C ILE A 346 16.24 -13.13 21.54
N HIS A 347 15.50 -12.55 22.49
CA HIS A 347 15.15 -13.24 23.74
C HIS A 347 14.19 -14.40 23.51
N GLN A 348 13.16 -14.21 22.69
CA GLN A 348 12.24 -15.27 22.32
C GLN A 348 12.98 -16.46 21.69
N GLU A 349 13.93 -16.20 20.80
CA GLU A 349 14.73 -17.28 20.19
C GLU A 349 15.55 -18.06 21.23
N SER A 350 16.04 -17.37 22.27
CA SER A 350 16.75 -18.02 23.38
C SER A 350 15.85 -18.91 24.24
N ILE A 351 14.58 -18.53 24.38
CA ILE A 351 13.57 -19.33 25.07
C ILE A 351 13.29 -20.59 24.24
N ASN A 352 13.05 -20.44 22.94
CA ASN A 352 12.80 -21.56 22.01
C ASN A 352 13.93 -22.60 22.07
N HIS A 353 15.18 -22.16 22.09
CA HIS A 353 16.36 -23.02 22.24
C HIS A 353 16.38 -23.79 23.57
N GLN A 354 16.13 -23.10 24.69
CA GLN A 354 16.08 -23.73 26.02
C GLN A 354 14.92 -24.73 26.12
N GLU A 355 13.73 -24.37 25.66
CA GLU A 355 12.55 -25.26 25.69
C GLU A 355 12.77 -26.55 24.90
N LYS A 356 13.41 -26.48 23.72
CA LYS A 356 13.81 -27.68 22.96
C LYS A 356 14.68 -28.63 23.79
N ILE A 357 15.59 -28.10 24.61
CA ILE A 357 16.47 -28.90 25.48
C ILE A 357 15.75 -29.43 26.72
N LEU A 358 14.80 -28.68 27.28
CA LEU A 358 14.04 -29.17 28.43
C LEU A 358 13.07 -30.29 28.03
N ASN A 359 12.49 -30.21 26.84
CA ASN A 359 11.46 -31.14 26.35
C ASN A 359 12.03 -32.41 25.66
N HIS A 360 13.33 -32.46 25.36
CA HIS A 360 14.07 -33.62 24.85
C HIS A 360 15.26 -33.88 25.76
#